data_AF-A0A4Y2N4I4-F1
#
_entry.id   AF-A0A4Y2N4I4-F1
#
_cell.length_a   1.000
_cell.length_b   1.000
_cell.length_c   1.000
_cell.angle_alpha   90.00
_cell.angle_beta   90.00
_cell.angle_gamma   90.00
#
_symmetry.space_group_name_H-M   'P 1'
#
loop_
_entity.id
_entity.type
_entity.pdbx_description
1 polymer ?
#
loop_
_entity_poly.entity_id
_entity_poly.type
_entity_poly.pdbx_seq_one_letter_code
_entity_poly.pdbx_strand_id
1 'polypeptide(L)'
;MELFRTVPELENLFDFYRAELKNVMVRDDYRELIELSIVFLGGVAEKKFKIKPPGAMHQARWMAQAICSLKLSLFSSHLKLNTKDKEVLLDVCLFIVTSYVKPWLQFILAVKKPYKDLCFLKSLKAYENVNESI
;
A
#
# COMPACT_ATOMS: atom_id res chain seq x y z
N MET A 1 5.07 -16.80 -2.17
CA MET A 1 4.32 -15.68 -2.77
C MET A 1 2.85 -16.11 -2.95
N GLU A 2 2.14 -16.35 -1.85
CA GLU A 2 0.72 -16.76 -1.82
C GLU A 2 -0.09 -15.80 -0.94
N LEU A 3 -0.05 -14.51 -1.28
CA LEU A 3 -0.66 -13.45 -0.46
C LEU A 3 -2.13 -13.15 -0.78
N PHE A 4 -2.69 -13.86 -1.75
CA PHE A 4 -4.13 -13.97 -1.95
C PHE A 4 -4.46 -15.46 -1.93
N ARG A 5 -4.94 -15.96 -0.80
CA ARG A 5 -5.39 -17.36 -0.73
C ARG A 5 -6.63 -17.57 -1.59
N THR A 6 -7.33 -16.49 -1.95
CA THR A 6 -8.48 -16.52 -2.86
C THR A 6 -8.59 -15.21 -3.67
N VAL A 7 -8.98 -15.31 -4.96
CA VAL A 7 -9.36 -14.17 -5.84
C VAL A 7 -10.32 -13.17 -5.15
N PRO A 8 -11.32 -13.60 -4.36
CA PRO A 8 -12.20 -12.72 -3.58
C PRO A 8 -11.52 -11.70 -2.67
N GLU A 9 -10.39 -12.04 -2.04
CA GLU A 9 -9.70 -11.12 -1.11
C GLU A 9 -9.08 -9.94 -1.85
N LEU A 10 -8.54 -10.19 -3.05
CA LEU A 10 -7.99 -9.16 -3.93
C LEU A 10 -9.10 -8.25 -4.48
N GLU A 11 -10.22 -8.83 -4.91
CA GLU A 11 -11.38 -8.06 -5.38
C GLU A 11 -11.93 -7.14 -4.28
N ASN A 12 -12.10 -7.67 -3.06
CA ASN A 12 -12.51 -6.88 -1.90
C ASN A 12 -11.54 -5.73 -1.57
N LEU A 13 -10.23 -5.93 -1.80
CA LEU A 13 -9.22 -4.90 -1.60
C LEU A 13 -9.32 -3.81 -2.68
N PHE A 14 -9.49 -4.19 -3.95
CA PHE A 14 -9.71 -3.24 -5.04
C PHE A 14 -10.97 -2.42 -4.84
N ASP A 15 -12.07 -3.05 -4.43
CA ASP A 15 -13.33 -2.36 -4.18
C ASP A 15 -13.21 -1.35 -3.04
N PHE A 16 -12.49 -1.71 -1.97
CA PHE A 16 -12.16 -0.78 -0.89
C PHE A 16 -11.38 0.44 -1.41
N TYR A 17 -10.33 0.24 -2.20
CA TYR A 17 -9.55 1.35 -2.75
C TYR A 17 -10.33 2.25 -3.70
N ARG A 18 -11.13 1.67 -4.60
CA ARG A 18 -11.98 2.43 -5.52
C ARG A 18 -13.04 3.23 -4.75
N ALA A 19 -13.60 2.67 -3.69
CA ALA A 19 -14.53 3.39 -2.82
C ALA A 19 -13.84 4.59 -2.15
N GLU A 20 -12.63 4.41 -1.63
CA GLU A 20 -11.86 5.50 -1.01
C GLU A 20 -11.52 6.63 -2.01
N LEU A 21 -11.22 6.31 -3.27
CA LEU A 21 -10.93 7.32 -4.30
C LEU A 21 -12.10 8.27 -4.61
N LYS A 22 -13.34 7.84 -4.34
CA LYS A 22 -14.57 8.63 -4.52
C LYS A 22 -14.80 9.62 -3.37
N ASN A 23 -14.09 9.48 -2.24
CA ASN A 23 -14.22 10.40 -1.11
C ASN A 23 -13.62 11.78 -1.45
N VAL A 24 -14.37 12.85 -1.17
CA VAL A 24 -13.98 14.25 -1.47
C VAL A 24 -12.76 14.70 -0.66
N MET A 25 -12.49 14.07 0.49
CA MET A 25 -11.46 14.48 1.46
C MET A 25 -10.09 13.79 1.30
N VAL A 26 -9.87 13.05 0.21
CA VAL A 26 -8.58 12.37 0.00
C VAL A 26 -7.52 13.41 -0.38
N ARG A 27 -6.65 13.74 0.59
CA ARG A 27 -5.44 14.53 0.33
C ARG A 27 -4.68 13.94 -0.86
N ASP A 28 -3.97 14.79 -1.60
CA ASP A 28 -3.26 14.38 -2.81
C ASP A 28 -2.27 13.22 -2.60
N ASP A 29 -1.58 13.17 -1.45
CA ASP A 29 -0.66 12.09 -1.09
C ASP A 29 -1.39 10.75 -0.84
N TYR A 30 -2.58 10.80 -0.26
CA TYR A 30 -3.43 9.62 -0.06
C TYR A 30 -3.98 9.08 -1.37
N ARG A 31 -4.38 9.98 -2.27
CA ARG A 31 -4.83 9.60 -3.61
C ARG A 31 -3.72 8.88 -4.36
N GLU A 32 -2.53 9.46 -4.33
CA GLU A 32 -1.35 8.88 -4.97
C GLU A 32 -1.00 7.50 -4.38
N LEU A 33 -1.05 7.35 -3.06
CA LEU A 33 -0.82 6.06 -2.40
C LEU A 33 -1.83 4.99 -2.85
N ILE A 34 -3.12 5.33 -2.93
CA ILE A 34 -4.17 4.40 -3.37
C ILE A 34 -3.99 4.03 -4.84
N GLU A 35 -3.79 5.02 -5.71
CA GLU A 35 -3.61 4.79 -7.16
C GLU A 35 -2.36 3.93 -7.43
N LEU A 36 -1.23 4.20 -6.76
CA LEU A 36 -0.03 3.36 -6.83
C LEU A 36 -0.29 1.94 -6.34
N SER A 37 -1.09 1.76 -5.29
CA SER A 37 -1.43 0.44 -4.75
C SER A 37 -2.27 -0.37 -5.73
N ILE A 38 -3.25 0.27 -6.39
CA ILE A 38 -4.06 -0.37 -7.44
C ILE A 38 -3.16 -0.81 -8.61
N VAL A 39 -2.28 0.08 -9.09
CA VAL A 39 -1.40 -0.20 -10.23
C VAL A 39 -0.39 -1.31 -9.88
N PHE A 40 0.20 -1.28 -8.68
CA PHE A 40 1.12 -2.31 -8.22
C PHE A 40 0.47 -3.71 -8.18
N LEU A 41 -0.79 -3.79 -7.75
CA LEU A 41 -1.57 -5.03 -7.75
C LEU A 41 -2.05 -5.48 -9.15
N GLY A 42 -1.70 -4.75 -10.22
CA GLY A 42 -2.10 -5.06 -11.59
C GLY A 42 -3.49 -4.55 -11.98
N GLY A 43 -4.11 -3.71 -11.15
CA GLY A 43 -5.39 -3.07 -11.46
C GLY A 43 -5.25 -1.87 -12.40
N VAL A 44 -6.35 -1.52 -13.08
CA VAL A 44 -6.43 -0.30 -13.92
C VAL A 44 -6.84 0.90 -13.06
N ALA A 45 -6.03 1.96 -13.07
CA ALA A 45 -6.40 3.23 -12.44
C ALA A 45 -7.49 3.95 -13.24
N GLU A 46 -8.52 4.48 -12.58
CA GLU A 46 -9.71 5.07 -13.21
C GLU A 46 -9.44 6.39 -13.98
N LYS A 47 -8.28 7.02 -13.77
CA LYS A 47 -7.89 8.30 -14.41
C LYS A 47 -6.58 8.15 -15.18
N LYS A 48 -6.22 9.18 -15.96
CA LYS A 48 -4.85 9.39 -16.45
C LYS A 48 -3.90 9.49 -15.25
N PHE A 49 -3.49 8.35 -14.74
CA PHE A 49 -2.58 8.20 -13.62
C PHE A 49 -1.27 8.87 -14.00
N LYS A 50 -0.90 9.93 -13.27
CA LYS A 50 0.36 10.64 -13.45
C LYS A 50 1.18 10.42 -12.21
N ILE A 51 2.30 9.71 -12.36
CA ILE A 51 3.26 9.53 -11.29
C ILE A 51 3.97 10.87 -11.05
N LYS A 52 3.84 11.43 -9.86
CA LYS A 52 4.58 12.64 -9.45
C LYS A 52 5.99 12.25 -9.02
N PRO A 53 6.99 13.15 -9.11
CA PRO A 53 8.29 12.92 -8.46
C PRO A 53 8.13 12.66 -6.96
N PRO A 54 9.03 11.88 -6.32
CA PRO A 54 9.04 11.74 -4.87
C PRO A 54 9.11 13.11 -4.18
N GLY A 55 8.24 13.33 -3.19
CA GLY A 55 8.29 14.52 -2.34
C GLY A 55 9.39 14.41 -1.26
N ALA A 56 9.45 15.41 -0.38
CA ALA A 56 10.39 15.40 0.75
C ALA A 56 10.18 14.18 1.66
N MET A 57 11.20 13.32 1.75
CA MET A 57 11.18 12.08 2.52
C MET A 57 11.85 12.32 3.89
N HIS A 58 11.03 12.56 4.91
CA HIS A 58 11.49 12.69 6.30
C HIS A 58 11.30 11.36 7.04
N GLN A 59 12.24 11.01 7.93
CA GLN A 59 12.24 9.75 8.70
C GLN A 59 10.95 9.52 9.51
N ALA A 60 10.26 10.59 9.94
CA ALA A 60 9.01 10.50 10.70
C ALA A 60 7.74 10.28 9.86
N ARG A 61 7.84 10.15 8.52
CA ARG A 61 6.69 10.05 7.62
C ARG A 61 6.70 8.75 6.82
N TRP A 62 6.28 7.67 7.47
CA TRP A 62 6.21 6.32 6.90
C TRP A 62 5.45 6.26 5.55
N MET A 63 4.41 7.08 5.35
CA MET A 63 3.71 7.18 4.07
C MET A 63 4.59 7.63 2.91
N ALA A 64 5.46 8.63 3.11
CA ALA A 64 6.34 9.10 2.04
C ALA A 64 7.29 7.98 1.61
N GLN A 65 7.74 7.16 2.58
CA GLN A 65 8.53 5.97 2.32
C GLN A 65 7.69 4.93 1.55
N ALA A 66 6.44 4.71 1.94
CA ALA A 66 5.54 3.77 1.26
C ALA A 66 5.28 4.14 -0.21
N ILE A 67 4.98 5.42 -0.48
CA ILE A 67 4.82 5.96 -1.85
C ILE A 67 6.11 5.79 -2.65
N CYS A 68 7.26 6.07 -2.03
CA CYS A 68 8.57 5.92 -2.68
C CYS A 68 8.85 4.46 -3.05
N SER A 69 8.63 3.51 -2.13
CA SER A 69 8.83 2.07 -2.37
C SER A 69 7.98 1.58 -3.54
N LEU A 70 6.69 1.94 -3.57
CA LEU A 70 5.80 1.57 -4.68
C LEU A 70 6.30 2.10 -6.02
N LYS A 71 6.74 3.36 -6.08
CA LYS A 71 7.31 3.94 -7.30
C LYS A 71 8.59 3.22 -7.71
N LEU A 72 9.51 2.97 -6.77
CA LEU A 72 10.75 2.24 -7.05
C LEU A 72 10.47 0.85 -7.62
N SER A 73 9.46 0.16 -7.10
CA SER A 73 9.05 -1.14 -7.61
C SER A 73 8.50 -1.06 -9.04
N LEU A 74 7.62 -0.09 -9.32
CA LEU A 74 7.05 0.12 -10.66
C LEU A 74 8.10 0.48 -11.72
N PHE A 75 9.16 1.19 -11.33
CA PHE A 75 10.27 1.54 -12.22
C PHE A 75 11.49 0.63 -12.07
N SER A 76 11.37 -0.50 -11.38
CA SER A 76 12.50 -1.37 -11.06
C SER A 76 13.23 -1.92 -12.29
N SER A 77 12.57 -1.98 -13.45
CA SER A 77 13.17 -2.34 -14.75
C SER A 77 14.18 -1.30 -15.26
N HIS A 78 13.99 -0.03 -14.91
CA HIS A 78 14.87 1.08 -15.28
C HIS A 78 15.98 1.34 -14.26
N LEU A 79 15.91 0.71 -13.09
CA LEU A 79 16.87 0.86 -11.99
C LEU A 79 17.87 -0.30 -12.01
N LYS A 80 19.14 0.01 -11.72
CA LYS A 80 20.21 -1.00 -11.55
C LYS A 80 20.15 -1.63 -10.14
N LEU A 81 19.02 -2.26 -9.81
CA LEU A 81 18.85 -3.02 -8.56
C LEU A 81 19.32 -4.46 -8.77
N ASN A 82 20.05 -5.01 -7.79
CA ASN A 82 20.36 -6.43 -7.78
C ASN A 82 19.09 -7.26 -7.49
N THR A 83 19.13 -8.56 -7.74
CA THR A 83 17.96 -9.45 -7.58
C THR A 83 17.43 -9.46 -6.14
N LYS A 84 18.32 -9.49 -5.15
CA LYS A 84 17.96 -9.52 -3.73
C LYS A 84 17.25 -8.24 -3.30
N ASP A 85 17.73 -7.08 -3.72
CA ASP A 85 17.12 -5.78 -3.40
C ASP A 85 15.74 -5.67 -4.05
N LYS A 86 15.55 -6.24 -5.24
CA LYS A 86 14.23 -6.29 -5.90
C LYS A 86 13.25 -7.14 -5.12
N GLU A 87 13.66 -8.32 -4.67
CA GLU A 87 12.83 -9.21 -3.85
C GLU A 87 12.41 -8.53 -2.54
N VAL A 88 13.36 -7.95 -1.80
CA VAL A 88 13.08 -7.21 -0.56
C VAL A 88 12.15 -6.02 -0.82
N LEU A 89 12.36 -5.29 -1.92
CA LEU A 89 11.49 -4.16 -2.30
C LEU A 89 10.06 -4.63 -2.60
N LEU A 90 9.89 -5.76 -3.30
CA LEU A 90 8.59 -6.33 -3.58
C LEU A 90 7.88 -6.76 -2.30
N ASP A 91 8.58 -7.39 -1.37
CA ASP A 91 8.02 -7.79 -0.07
C ASP A 91 7.52 -6.58 0.72
N VAL A 92 8.32 -5.50 0.76
CA VAL A 92 7.92 -4.24 1.40
C VAL A 92 6.71 -3.62 0.71
N CYS A 93 6.69 -3.57 -0.63
CA CYS A 93 5.55 -3.05 -1.40
C CYS A 93 4.28 -3.86 -1.16
N LEU A 94 4.42 -5.18 -1.06
CA LEU A 94 3.32 -6.09 -0.82
C LEU A 94 2.75 -5.92 0.59
N PHE A 95 3.61 -5.77 1.61
CA PHE A 95 3.20 -5.37 2.95
C PHE A 95 2.45 -4.03 2.94
N ILE A 96 2.97 -3.04 2.21
CA ILE A 96 2.35 -1.71 2.12
C ILE A 96 0.92 -1.82 1.61
N VAL A 97 0.71 -2.42 0.44
CA VAL A 97 -0.62 -2.49 -0.18
C VAL A 97 -1.57 -3.35 0.65
N THR A 98 -1.14 -4.51 1.12
CA THR A 98 -2.05 -5.43 1.83
C THR A 98 -2.36 -5.01 3.26
N SER A 99 -1.35 -4.53 4.00
CA SER A 99 -1.44 -4.36 5.45
C SER A 99 -1.43 -2.90 5.91
N TYR A 100 -0.73 -2.00 5.21
CA TYR A 100 -0.57 -0.61 5.67
C TYR A 100 -1.67 0.33 5.17
N VAL A 101 -1.98 0.32 3.87
CA VAL A 101 -2.83 1.35 3.25
C VAL A 101 -4.24 1.35 3.84
N LYS A 102 -4.86 0.18 3.99
CA LYS A 102 -6.25 0.08 4.44
C LYS A 102 -6.46 0.59 5.87
N PRO A 103 -5.69 0.14 6.88
CA PRO A 103 -5.75 0.73 8.22
C PRO A 103 -5.44 2.23 8.20
N TRP A 104 -4.40 2.65 7.46
CA TRP A 104 -3.99 4.04 7.39
C TRP A 104 -5.13 4.99 6.95
N LEU A 105 -5.87 4.61 5.90
CA LEU A 105 -7.02 5.39 5.42
C LEU A 105 -8.17 5.41 6.44
N GLN A 106 -8.40 4.31 7.16
CA GLN A 106 -9.43 4.23 8.19
C GLN A 106 -9.09 5.04 9.46
N PHE A 107 -7.80 5.26 9.77
CA PHE A 107 -7.35 6.01 10.95
C PHE A 107 -7.57 7.53 10.87
N ILE A 108 -7.91 8.06 9.70
CA ILE A 108 -8.18 9.49 9.51
C ILE A 108 -9.41 9.93 10.34
N LEU A 109 -10.34 9.00 10.63
CA LEU A 109 -11.49 9.25 11.51
C LEU A 109 -11.13 8.97 12.97
N ALA A 110 -10.74 10.02 13.70
CA ALA A 110 -10.26 9.96 15.08
C ALA A 110 -11.17 9.20 16.07
N VAL A 111 -12.49 9.19 15.82
CA VAL A 111 -13.49 8.57 16.70
C VAL A 111 -13.38 7.04 16.76
N LYS A 112 -12.82 6.39 15.73
CA LYS A 112 -12.68 4.92 15.68
C LYS A 112 -11.25 4.42 15.91
N LYS A 113 -10.30 5.32 16.21
CA LYS A 113 -8.87 5.02 16.30
C LYS A 113 -8.54 3.80 17.19
N PRO A 114 -8.99 3.70 18.46
CA PRO A 114 -8.56 2.60 19.34
C PRO A 114 -8.98 1.21 18.85
N TYR A 115 -10.21 1.09 18.34
CA TYR A 115 -10.71 -0.17 17.78
C TYR A 115 -9.95 -0.55 16.51
N LYS A 116 -9.63 0.43 15.66
CA LYS A 116 -8.89 0.22 14.42
C LYS A 116 -7.41 -0.11 14.67
N ASP A 117 -6.80 0.45 15.71
CA ASP A 117 -5.44 0.12 16.17
C ASP A 117 -5.36 -1.36 16.54
N LEU A 118 -6.36 -1.85 17.30
CA LEU A 118 -6.45 -3.26 17.65
C LEU A 118 -6.65 -4.17 16.42
N CYS A 119 -7.49 -3.77 15.47
CA CYS A 119 -7.67 -4.50 14.21
C CYS A 119 -6.38 -4.56 13.38
N PHE A 120 -5.60 -3.48 13.36
CA PHE A 120 -4.30 -3.45 12.69
C PHE A 120 -3.31 -4.41 13.35
N LEU A 121 -3.21 -4.40 14.68
CA LEU A 121 -2.36 -5.35 15.42
C LEU A 121 -2.75 -6.82 15.14
N LYS A 122 -4.04 -7.12 15.06
CA LYS A 122 -4.52 -8.45 14.65
C LYS A 122 -4.10 -8.81 13.23
N SER A 123 -4.14 -7.84 12.31
CA SER A 123 -3.72 -8.04 10.92
C SER A 123 -2.21 -8.28 10.82
N LEU A 124 -1.41 -7.55 11.60
CA LEU A 124 0.03 -7.79 11.72
C LEU A 124 0.33 -9.20 12.24
N LYS A 125 -0.39 -9.64 13.28
CA LYS A 125 -0.24 -10.99 13.81
C LYS A 125 -0.62 -12.06 12.78
N ALA A 126 -1.64 -11.81 11.97
CA ALA A 126 -2.01 -12.71 10.88
C ALA A 126 -0.95 -12.75 9.77
N TYR A 127 -0.27 -11.62 9.52
CA TYR A 127 0.80 -11.50 8.52
C TYR A 127 2.07 -12.28 8.88
N GLU A 128 2.32 -12.61 10.15
CA GLU A 128 3.40 -13.54 10.52
C GLU A 128 3.25 -14.91 9.82
N ASN A 129 2.01 -15.37 9.58
CA ASN A 129 1.76 -16.63 8.85
C ASN A 129 2.07 -16.53 7.34
N VAL A 130 2.34 -15.33 6.86
CA VAL A 130 2.65 -15.02 5.47
C VAL A 130 4.14 -14.78 5.29
N ASN A 131 4.78 -14.18 6.29
CA ASN A 131 6.22 -14.00 6.35
C ASN A 131 6.74 -14.45 7.73
N GLU A 132 7.30 -15.66 7.78
CA GLU A 132 7.86 -16.26 9.00
C GLU A 132 9.07 -15.49 9.56
N SER A 133 9.63 -14.55 8.80
CA SER A 133 10.80 -13.76 9.22
C SER A 133 10.46 -12.56 10.10
N ILE A 134 9.20 -12.39 10.52
CA ILE A 134 8.72 -11.25 11.33
C ILE A 134 8.51 -11.69 12.77
#